data_AF-A0A838AG99-F1
#
_entry.id   AF-A0A838AG99-F1
#
_cell.length_a   1.000
_cell.length_b   1.000
_cell.length_c   1.000
_cell.angle_alpha   90.00
_cell.angle_beta   90.00
_cell.angle_gamma   90.00
#
_symmetry.space_group_name_H-M   'P 1'
#
loop_
_entity.id
_entity.type
_entity.pdbx_description
1 polymer ?
#
loop_
_entity_poly.entity_id
_entity_poly.type
_entity_poly.pdbx_seq_one_letter_code
_entity_poly.pdbx_strand_id
1 'polypeptide(L)'
;MDVTDLYEYQAKELFAKHGVPVLAGEVADSAESARAVAQRLGGPVVVKAQVKAGGRGKAGGVKLAETPEEAAAAAEAILGLDIKGHVARRVLVTEASQIAAEYYLSFLVDRANRTFLAMASAEGGVEIEQLAVERPEALAKVAVDPLV
;
A
#
# COMPACT_ATOMS: atom_id res chain seq x y z
N MET A 1 -20.48 -3.25 8.86
CA MET A 1 -19.75 -3.37 7.58
C MET A 1 -19.29 -1.98 7.21
N ASP A 2 -17.99 -1.73 7.28
CA ASP A 2 -17.43 -0.41 6.98
C ASP A 2 -17.33 -0.23 5.46
N VAL A 3 -18.12 0.71 4.92
CA VAL A 3 -18.36 0.85 3.47
C VAL A 3 -17.35 1.80 2.82
N THR A 4 -16.48 2.46 3.62
CA THR A 4 -15.73 3.64 3.16
C THR A 4 -14.29 3.34 2.72
N ASP A 5 -13.64 2.33 3.29
CA ASP A 5 -12.22 2.07 3.00
C ASP A 5 -12.01 1.38 1.65
N LEU A 6 -10.94 1.78 0.97
CA LEU A 6 -10.50 1.18 -0.29
C LEU A 6 -9.42 0.11 -0.04
N TYR A 7 -9.36 -0.89 -0.91
CA TYR A 7 -8.16 -1.73 -1.04
C TYR A 7 -7.02 -0.95 -1.71
N GLU A 8 -5.77 -1.39 -1.52
CA GLU A 8 -4.59 -0.74 -2.13
C GLU A 8 -4.74 -0.63 -3.65
N TYR A 9 -5.21 -1.68 -4.34
CA TYR A 9 -5.38 -1.64 -5.80
C TYR A 9 -6.40 -0.57 -6.23
N GLN A 10 -7.49 -0.38 -5.48
CA GLN A 10 -8.51 0.62 -5.78
C GLN A 10 -7.99 2.04 -5.56
N ALA A 11 -7.21 2.24 -4.49
CA ALA A 11 -6.54 3.52 -4.26
C ALA A 11 -5.53 3.84 -5.37
N LYS A 12 -4.76 2.84 -5.83
CA LYS A 12 -3.84 2.99 -6.97
C LYS A 12 -4.57 3.34 -8.27
N GLU A 13 -5.68 2.69 -8.57
CA GLU A 13 -6.52 3.03 -9.74
C GLU A 13 -7.03 4.47 -9.66
N LEU A 14 -7.45 4.93 -8.48
CA LEU A 14 -7.89 6.30 -8.27
C LEU A 14 -6.75 7.30 -8.49
N PHE A 15 -5.56 7.01 -7.97
CA PHE A 15 -4.35 7.81 -8.19
C PHE A 15 -3.97 7.88 -9.66
N ALA A 16 -3.95 6.75 -10.37
CA ALA A 16 -3.66 6.71 -11.81
C ALA A 16 -4.65 7.56 -12.62
N LYS A 17 -5.96 7.50 -12.29
CA LYS A 17 -7.00 8.33 -12.93
C LYS A 17 -6.77 9.84 -12.78
N HIS A 18 -6.05 10.25 -11.74
CA HIS A 18 -5.70 11.66 -11.47
C HIS A 18 -4.23 11.99 -11.80
N GLY A 19 -3.54 11.11 -12.55
CA GLY A 19 -2.16 11.37 -13.01
C GLY A 19 -1.09 11.22 -11.94
N VAL A 20 -1.42 10.66 -10.76
CA VAL A 20 -0.42 10.31 -9.75
C VAL A 20 0.27 9.02 -10.19
N PRO A 21 1.62 9.00 -10.35
CA PRO A 21 2.33 7.81 -10.77
C PRO A 21 2.14 6.65 -9.79
N VAL A 22 1.82 5.47 -10.32
CA VAL A 22 1.71 4.23 -9.55
C VAL A 22 2.45 3.11 -10.28
N LEU A 23 3.02 2.19 -9.51
CA LEU A 23 3.62 0.97 -10.08
C LEU A 23 2.55 0.10 -10.72
N ALA A 24 2.88 -0.48 -11.88
CA ALA A 24 2.00 -1.41 -12.56
C ALA A 24 1.73 -2.62 -11.66
N GLY A 25 0.52 -3.16 -11.76
CA GLY A 25 0.14 -4.33 -11.00
C GLY A 25 -1.31 -4.71 -11.23
N GLU A 26 -1.60 -5.98 -10.99
CA GLU A 26 -2.92 -6.57 -11.19
C GLU A 26 -3.30 -7.41 -9.96
N VAL A 27 -4.60 -7.54 -9.75
CA VAL A 27 -5.14 -8.35 -8.66
C VAL A 27 -5.23 -9.81 -9.09
N ALA A 28 -4.83 -10.70 -8.19
CA ALA A 28 -4.95 -12.14 -8.34
C ALA A 28 -5.71 -12.73 -7.13
N ASP A 29 -6.44 -13.82 -7.35
CA ASP A 29 -7.22 -14.53 -6.32
C ASP A 29 -6.81 -16.01 -6.20
N SER A 30 -5.76 -16.41 -6.92
CA SER A 30 -5.19 -17.75 -6.88
C SER A 30 -3.68 -17.71 -7.13
N ALA A 31 -2.96 -18.76 -6.75
CA ALA A 31 -1.54 -18.90 -7.06
C ALA A 31 -1.26 -18.88 -8.57
N GLU A 32 -2.15 -19.52 -9.36
CA GLU A 32 -2.07 -19.56 -10.82
C GLU A 32 -2.24 -18.16 -11.44
N SER A 33 -3.25 -17.39 -11.01
CA SER A 33 -3.44 -16.03 -11.50
C SER A 33 -2.29 -15.10 -11.08
N ALA A 34 -1.74 -15.27 -9.88
CA ALA A 34 -0.57 -14.51 -9.43
C ALA A 34 0.68 -14.80 -10.29
N ARG A 35 0.92 -16.08 -10.62
CA ARG A 35 1.97 -16.49 -11.57
C ARG A 35 1.80 -15.83 -12.93
N ALA A 36 0.58 -15.84 -13.46
CA ALA A 36 0.28 -15.26 -14.77
C ALA A 36 0.50 -13.74 -14.79
N VAL A 37 0.15 -13.03 -13.71
CA VAL A 37 0.44 -11.59 -13.58
C VAL A 37 1.96 -11.36 -13.55
N ALA A 38 2.70 -12.10 -12.73
CA ALA A 38 4.16 -11.97 -12.65
C ALA A 38 4.85 -12.23 -14.00
N GLN A 39 4.38 -13.21 -14.77
CA GLN A 39 4.87 -13.46 -16.13
C GLN A 39 4.66 -12.27 -17.07
N ARG A 40 3.50 -11.60 -17.00
CA ARG A 40 3.22 -10.40 -17.81
C ARG A 40 4.08 -9.21 -17.41
N LEU A 41 4.34 -9.03 -16.13
CA LEU A 41 5.19 -7.96 -15.61
C LEU A 41 6.68 -8.18 -15.95
N GLY A 42 7.12 -9.43 -16.13
CA GLY A 42 8.41 -9.75 -16.76
C GLY A 42 9.67 -9.45 -15.92
N GLY A 43 9.52 -9.19 -14.63
CA GLY A 43 10.61 -8.95 -13.68
C GLY A 43 10.20 -9.30 -12.25
N PRO A 44 11.06 -9.00 -11.25
CA PRO A 44 10.72 -9.22 -9.86
C PRO A 44 9.45 -8.46 -9.47
N VAL A 45 8.61 -9.09 -8.63
CA VAL A 45 7.33 -8.55 -8.18
C VAL A 45 7.21 -8.58 -6.68
N VAL A 46 6.32 -7.75 -6.14
CA VAL A 46 5.86 -7.83 -4.77
C VAL A 46 4.41 -8.32 -4.76
N VAL A 47 4.15 -9.39 -4.00
CA VAL A 47 2.82 -9.93 -3.76
C VAL A 47 2.29 -9.40 -2.43
N LYS A 48 1.15 -8.69 -2.48
CA LYS A 48 0.60 -7.94 -1.33
C LYS A 48 -0.84 -8.32 -1.03
N ALA A 49 -1.11 -8.78 0.17
CA ALA A 49 -2.45 -9.03 0.69
C ALA A 49 -3.37 -7.80 0.49
N GLN A 50 -4.55 -8.03 -0.06
CA GLN A 50 -5.59 -7.01 -0.19
C GLN A 50 -6.56 -7.15 0.98
N VAL A 51 -6.31 -6.35 2.02
CA VAL A 51 -7.15 -6.20 3.21
C VAL A 51 -7.27 -4.71 3.55
N LYS A 52 -8.36 -4.33 4.22
CA LYS A 52 -8.62 -2.94 4.67
C LYS A 52 -7.98 -2.71 6.04
N ALA A 53 -6.70 -3.06 6.16
CA ALA A 53 -5.94 -2.97 7.41
C ALA A 53 -4.45 -2.72 7.11
N GLY A 54 -3.82 -1.87 7.93
CA GLY A 54 -2.37 -1.67 7.95
C GLY A 54 -1.61 -2.81 8.64
N GLY A 55 -0.27 -2.79 8.55
CA GLY A 55 0.60 -3.79 9.20
C GLY A 55 0.77 -5.11 8.43
N ARG A 56 0.36 -5.15 7.15
CA ARG A 56 0.41 -6.35 6.29
C ARG A 56 1.82 -6.95 6.19
N GLY A 57 2.86 -6.12 6.10
CA GLY A 57 4.25 -6.59 6.03
C GLY A 57 4.65 -7.39 7.27
N LYS A 58 4.39 -6.84 8.47
CA LYS A 58 4.66 -7.52 9.75
C LYS A 58 3.84 -8.81 9.92
N ALA A 59 2.65 -8.87 9.32
CA ALA A 59 1.77 -10.03 9.34
C ALA A 59 2.09 -11.08 8.26
N GLY A 60 3.17 -10.92 7.48
CA GLY A 60 3.54 -11.85 6.41
C GLY A 60 2.71 -11.71 5.11
N GLY A 61 1.84 -10.71 5.04
CA GLY A 61 0.99 -10.40 3.90
C GLY A 61 1.68 -9.59 2.79
N VAL A 62 3.00 -9.41 2.83
CA VAL A 62 3.79 -8.76 1.77
C VAL A 62 5.06 -9.57 1.54
N LYS A 63 5.28 -10.03 0.30
CA LYS A 63 6.42 -10.87 -0.07
C LYS A 63 7.03 -10.41 -1.40
N LEU A 64 8.36 -10.32 -1.45
CA LEU A 64 9.10 -10.18 -2.71
C LEU A 64 9.19 -11.56 -3.38
N ALA A 65 9.07 -11.58 -4.71
CA ALA A 65 9.26 -12.75 -5.54
C ALA A 65 10.09 -12.37 -6.77
N GLU A 66 11.18 -13.08 -7.01
CA GLU A 66 12.09 -12.85 -8.13
C GLU A 66 11.63 -13.58 -9.41
N THR A 67 10.78 -14.60 -9.26
CA THR A 67 10.27 -15.43 -10.36
C THR A 67 8.74 -15.58 -10.31
N PRO A 68 8.08 -15.92 -11.44
CA PRO A 68 6.66 -16.24 -11.42
C PRO A 68 6.26 -17.39 -10.49
N GLU A 69 7.13 -18.39 -10.35
CA GLU A 69 6.94 -19.52 -9.45
C GLU A 69 6.97 -19.07 -7.99
N GLU A 70 7.89 -18.18 -7.63
CA GLU A 70 7.92 -17.55 -6.30
C GLU A 70 6.68 -16.67 -6.07
N ALA A 71 6.18 -15.97 -7.09
CA ALA A 71 4.97 -15.17 -6.97
C ALA A 71 3.74 -16.05 -6.69
N ALA A 72 3.67 -17.23 -7.32
CA ALA A 72 2.64 -18.23 -7.06
C ALA A 72 2.70 -18.73 -5.61
N ALA A 73 3.90 -19.13 -5.15
CA ALA A 73 4.11 -19.61 -3.78
C ALA A 73 3.83 -18.52 -2.73
N ALA A 74 4.21 -17.27 -3.01
CA ALA A 74 3.90 -16.13 -2.17
C ALA A 74 2.38 -15.89 -2.08
N ALA A 75 1.66 -15.98 -3.21
CA ALA A 75 0.20 -15.84 -3.22
C ALA A 75 -0.47 -16.97 -2.42
N GLU A 76 -0.04 -18.23 -2.59
CA GLU A 76 -0.56 -19.37 -1.82
C GLU A 76 -0.36 -19.18 -0.31
N ALA A 77 0.80 -18.66 0.10
CA ALA A 77 1.08 -18.37 1.50
C ALA A 77 0.27 -17.19 2.06
N ILE A 78 -0.19 -16.26 1.22
CA ILE A 78 -0.88 -15.05 1.64
C ILE A 78 -2.41 -15.21 1.62
N LEU A 79 -2.94 -15.91 0.61
CA LEU A 79 -4.38 -16.11 0.47
C LEU A 79 -4.90 -16.94 1.65
N GLY A 80 -5.93 -16.44 2.31
CA GLY A 80 -6.50 -17.03 3.51
C GLY A 80 -5.86 -16.56 4.83
N LEU A 81 -4.75 -15.80 4.80
CA LEU A 81 -4.20 -15.19 6.01
C LEU A 81 -5.21 -14.24 6.64
N ASP A 82 -5.43 -14.39 7.94
CA ASP A 82 -6.14 -13.42 8.76
C ASP A 82 -5.15 -12.34 9.21
N ILE A 83 -5.37 -11.10 8.76
CA ILE A 83 -4.61 -9.93 9.15
C ILE A 83 -5.53 -9.02 9.96
N LYS A 84 -5.42 -9.08 11.29
CA LYS A 84 -6.20 -8.26 12.25
C LYS A 84 -7.72 -8.40 12.09
N GLY A 85 -8.22 -9.61 11.84
CA GLY A 85 -9.64 -9.91 11.59
C GLY A 85 -10.05 -9.78 10.12
N HIS A 86 -9.11 -9.48 9.21
CA HIS A 86 -9.38 -9.36 7.78
C HIS A 86 -8.71 -10.51 7.02
N VAL A 87 -9.53 -11.43 6.51
CA VAL A 87 -9.05 -12.54 5.68
C VAL A 87 -8.67 -12.04 4.29
N ALA A 88 -7.42 -12.26 3.88
CA ALA A 88 -6.93 -11.94 2.55
C ALA A 88 -7.53 -12.90 1.51
N ARG A 89 -8.51 -12.42 0.74
CA ARG A 89 -9.13 -13.19 -0.36
C ARG A 89 -8.51 -12.92 -1.73
N ARG A 90 -7.67 -11.89 -1.82
CA ARG A 90 -7.00 -11.44 -3.03
C ARG A 90 -5.61 -10.91 -2.68
N VAL A 91 -4.71 -10.95 -3.65
CA VAL A 91 -3.40 -10.32 -3.59
C VAL A 91 -3.25 -9.33 -4.75
N LEU A 92 -2.51 -8.26 -4.54
CA LEU A 92 -2.00 -7.39 -5.60
C LEU A 92 -0.59 -7.87 -5.94
N VAL A 93 -0.36 -8.21 -7.20
CA VAL A 93 0.98 -8.51 -7.73
C VAL A 93 1.42 -7.28 -8.52
N THR A 94 2.51 -6.66 -8.11
CA THR A 94 2.98 -5.37 -8.64
C THR A 94 4.49 -5.41 -8.84
N GLU A 95 5.01 -4.61 -9.75
CA GLU A 95 6.45 -4.52 -10.00
C GLU A 95 7.22 -4.25 -8.70
N ALA A 96 8.33 -4.95 -8.50
CA ALA A 96 9.32 -4.54 -7.51
C ALA A 96 10.06 -3.31 -8.04
N SER A 97 10.46 -2.42 -7.14
CA SER A 97 11.23 -1.23 -7.49
C SER A 97 12.51 -1.18 -6.67
N GLN A 98 13.57 -0.64 -7.26
CA GLN A 98 14.76 -0.26 -6.52
C GLN A 98 14.47 1.06 -5.81
N ILE A 99 14.29 0.99 -4.51
CA ILE A 99 13.87 2.13 -3.70
C ILE A 99 15.12 2.86 -3.20
N ALA A 100 15.38 4.04 -3.77
CA ALA A 100 16.48 4.89 -3.33
C ALA A 100 16.16 5.62 -2.00
N ALA A 101 14.90 6.01 -1.83
CA ALA A 101 14.38 6.65 -0.63
C ALA A 101 12.87 6.39 -0.50
N GLU A 102 12.38 6.31 0.73
CA GLU A 102 10.95 6.23 1.03
C GLU A 102 10.49 7.50 1.73
N TYR A 103 9.33 7.99 1.34
CA TYR A 103 8.70 9.18 1.91
C TYR A 103 7.30 8.84 2.40
N TYR A 104 6.84 9.59 3.40
CA TYR A 104 5.44 9.58 3.82
C TYR A 104 4.73 10.82 3.26
N LEU A 105 3.50 10.64 2.77
CA LEU A 105 2.60 11.71 2.37
C LEU A 105 1.16 11.33 2.73
N SER A 106 0.40 12.25 3.32
CA SER A 106 -1.03 12.09 3.54
C SER A 106 -1.78 13.41 3.55
N PHE A 107 -3.09 13.30 3.34
CA PHE A 107 -4.04 14.40 3.48
C PHE A 107 -5.17 13.95 4.40
N LEU A 108 -5.60 14.83 5.29
CA LEU A 108 -6.73 14.58 6.18
C LEU A 108 -7.49 15.88 6.47
N VAL A 109 -8.69 15.71 7.03
CA VAL A 109 -9.43 16.83 7.62
C VAL A 109 -8.89 17.09 9.03
N ASP A 110 -8.24 18.23 9.21
CA ASP A 110 -7.87 18.73 10.53
C ASP A 110 -9.09 19.39 11.17
N ARG A 111 -9.75 18.62 12.04
CA ARG A 111 -10.97 19.05 12.74
C ARG A 111 -10.72 20.20 13.72
N ALA A 112 -9.51 20.31 14.28
CA ALA A 112 -9.20 21.36 15.24
C ALA A 112 -9.11 22.72 14.54
N ASN A 113 -8.44 22.74 13.38
CA ASN A 113 -8.28 23.96 12.58
C ASN A 113 -9.37 24.15 11.51
N ARG A 114 -10.28 23.17 11.37
CA ARG A 114 -11.40 23.16 10.40
C ARG A 114 -10.92 23.38 8.96
N THR A 115 -9.79 22.75 8.61
CA THR A 115 -9.19 22.84 7.28
C THR A 115 -8.67 21.47 6.82
N PHE A 116 -8.21 21.37 5.58
CA PHE A 116 -7.44 20.23 5.12
C PHE A 116 -5.97 20.38 5.54
N LEU A 117 -5.35 19.28 5.93
CA LEU A 117 -3.96 19.23 6.34
C LEU A 117 -3.21 18.24 5.45
N ALA A 118 -2.13 18.71 4.81
CA ALA A 118 -1.14 17.87 4.19
C ALA A 118 -0.05 17.54 5.21
N MET A 119 0.35 16.27 5.31
CA MET A 119 1.45 15.83 6.14
C MET A 119 2.49 15.09 5.29
N ALA A 120 3.77 15.36 5.53
CA ALA A 120 4.86 14.72 4.81
C ALA A 120 6.06 14.44 5.72
N SER A 121 6.80 13.37 5.43
CA SER A 121 8.06 13.06 6.11
C SER A 121 9.07 12.44 5.15
N ALA A 122 10.35 12.75 5.38
CA ALA A 122 11.49 12.05 4.77
C ALA A 122 11.68 10.63 5.30
N GLU A 123 10.95 10.26 6.35
CA GLU A 123 10.95 8.92 6.93
C GLU A 123 9.70 8.17 6.45
N GLY A 124 9.76 7.61 5.23
CA GLY A 124 8.77 6.66 4.74
C GLY A 124 8.92 5.26 5.35
N GLY A 125 7.91 4.41 5.14
CA GLY A 125 7.96 3.00 5.54
C GLY A 125 7.83 2.71 7.05
N VAL A 126 7.69 3.74 7.88
CA VAL A 126 7.53 3.62 9.34
C VAL A 126 6.08 3.79 9.79
N GLU A 127 5.77 3.42 11.03
CA GLU A 127 4.46 3.69 11.64
C GLU A 127 4.36 5.19 11.97
N ILE A 128 3.59 5.92 11.16
CA ILE A 128 3.56 7.39 11.23
C ILE A 128 3.01 7.90 12.56
N GLU A 129 2.11 7.15 13.18
CA GLU A 129 1.53 7.47 14.47
C GLU A 129 2.59 7.50 15.57
N GLN A 130 3.57 6.60 15.50
CA GLN A 130 4.68 6.57 16.44
C GLN A 130 5.66 7.72 16.16
N LEU A 131 5.99 7.96 14.88
CA LEU A 131 6.86 9.07 14.48
C LEU A 131 6.29 10.42 14.93
N ALA A 132 4.98 10.63 14.80
CA ALA A 132 4.33 11.87 15.19
C ALA A 132 4.43 12.18 16.71
N VAL A 133 4.67 11.16 17.55
CA VAL A 133 4.83 11.31 19.01
C VAL A 133 6.32 11.43 19.37
N GLU A 134 7.16 10.57 18.81
CA GLU A 134 8.58 10.48 19.19
C GLU A 134 9.45 11.56 18.53
N ARG A 135 9.14 11.91 17.28
CA ARG A 135 9.86 12.89 16.46
C ARG A 135 8.89 13.79 15.69
N PRO A 136 8.07 14.61 16.39
CA PRO A 136 7.08 15.47 15.73
C PRO A 136 7.69 16.44 14.70
N GLU A 137 8.96 16.83 14.88
CA GLU A 137 9.72 17.69 13.96
C GLU A 137 10.05 17.02 12.62
N ALA A 138 10.08 15.68 12.57
CA ALA A 138 10.28 14.93 11.34
C ALA A 138 9.00 14.86 10.47
N LEU A 139 7.87 15.37 10.98
CA LEU A 139 6.58 15.40 10.30
C LEU A 139 6.22 16.84 9.91
N ALA A 140 6.45 17.19 8.65
CA ALA A 140 5.98 18.45 8.10
C ALA A 140 4.46 18.45 8.05
N LYS A 141 3.84 19.55 8.50
CA LYS A 141 2.39 19.76 8.53
C LYS A 141 2.07 21.08 7.84
N VAL A 142 1.34 21.02 6.74
CA VAL A 142 1.00 22.18 5.92
C VAL A 142 -0.51 22.26 5.76
N ALA A 143 -1.11 23.33 6.29
CA ALA A 143 -2.53 23.60 6.09
C ALA A 143 -2.78 23.92 4.60
N VAL A 144 -3.80 23.31 4.02
CA VAL A 144 -4.24 23.59 2.66
C VAL A 144 -5.33 24.65 2.73
N ASP A 145 -5.09 25.81 2.11
CA ASP A 145 -6.08 26.88 2.04
C ASP A 145 -7.21 26.47 1.07
N PRO A 146 -8.49 26.51 1.47
CA PRO A 146 -9.60 26.19 0.57
C PRO A 146 -9.89 27.28 -0.48
N LEU A 147 -9.30 28.47 -0.37
CA LEU A 147 -9.59 29.62 -1.23
C LEU A 147 -8.55 29.87 -2.32
N VAL A 148 -7.34 29.32 -2.21
CA VAL A 148 -6.23 29.58 -3.14
C VAL A 148 -5.51 28.31 -3.59
#